data_AF-A0A7Z9M586-F1
#
_entry.id   AF-A0A7Z9M586-F1
#
_cell.length_a   1.000
_cell.length_b   1.000
_cell.length_c   1.000
_cell.angle_alpha   90.00
_cell.angle_beta   90.00
_cell.angle_gamma   90.00
#
_symmetry.space_group_name_H-M   'P 1'
#
loop_
_entity.id
_entity.type
_entity.pdbx_description
1 polymer ?
#
loop_
_entity_poly.entity_id
_entity_poly.type
_entity_poly.pdbx_seq_one_letter_code
_entity_poly.pdbx_strand_id
1 'polypeptide(L)' 'MKRLFIFCFLILCCTQSVNEIVQPVDLETLIEKDGFKYGPDGDKKFTGPVFKLHENGNKEMEGAYKNGEIFGRWTTWY' A
#
# COMPACT_ATOMS: atom_id res chain seq x y z
N MET A 1 -11.43 -43.73 -11.42
CA MET A 1 -10.77 -43.34 -10.16
C MET A 1 -9.68 -42.33 -10.50
N LYS A 2 -10.00 -41.04 -10.64
CA LYS A 2 -9.62 -39.96 -9.71
C LYS A 2 -10.54 -38.75 -9.96
N ARG A 3 -11.85 -38.97 -10.08
CA ARG A 3 -12.86 -37.92 -9.92
C ARG A 3 -13.27 -37.87 -8.46
N LEU A 4 -12.34 -37.45 -7.59
CA LEU A 4 -12.63 -37.22 -6.17
C LEU A 4 -11.62 -36.33 -5.43
N PHE A 5 -10.75 -35.60 -6.14
CA PHE A 5 -9.83 -34.64 -5.49
C PHE A 5 -10.14 -33.17 -5.78
N ILE A 6 -11.10 -32.89 -6.66
CA ILE A 6 -11.50 -31.51 -7.02
C ILE A 6 -12.50 -30.92 -6.00
N PHE A 7 -13.10 -31.73 -5.12
CA PHE A 7 -14.13 -31.27 -4.19
C PHE A 7 -13.66 -31.01 -2.74
N CYS A 8 -12.40 -31.29 -2.38
CA CYS A 8 -11.88 -31.03 -1.02
C CYS A 8 -11.05 -29.74 -0.88
N PHE A 9 -10.79 -28.99 -1.97
CA PHE A 9 -10.13 -27.68 -1.89
C PHE A 9 -11.09 -26.49 -1.81
N LEU A 10 -12.40 -26.74 -1.82
CA LEU A 10 -13.45 -25.72 -1.82
C LEU A 10 -14.04 -25.42 -0.44
N ILE A 11 -13.56 -26.05 0.64
CA ILE A 11 -14.21 -25.97 1.98
C ILE A 11 -13.24 -25.48 3.09
N LEU A 12 -12.06 -24.95 2.77
CA LEU A 12 -11.14 -24.44 3.82
C LEU A 12 -10.39 -23.15 3.47
N CYS A 13 -11.07 -22.17 2.90
CA CYS A 13 -10.63 -20.77 3.07
C CYS A 13 -11.83 -19.85 3.28
N CYS A 14 -12.72 -20.25 4.19
CA CYS A 14 -13.58 -19.29 4.85
C CYS A 14 -12.67 -18.44 5.76
N THR A 15 -12.75 -17.12 5.61
CA THR A 15 -12.28 -16.08 6.54
C THR A 15 -10.81 -15.67 6.60
N GLN A 16 -9.95 -15.91 5.60
CA GLN A 16 -8.81 -15.00 5.49
C GLN A 16 -9.33 -13.69 4.88
N SER A 17 -9.86 -12.80 5.73
CA SER A 17 -9.71 -11.37 5.43
C SER A 17 -8.21 -11.18 5.26
N VAL A 18 -7.75 -11.17 4.02
CA VAL A 18 -6.39 -10.72 3.74
C VAL A 18 -6.39 -9.28 4.24
N ASN A 19 -5.85 -9.07 5.44
CA ASN A 19 -5.33 -7.78 5.81
C ASN A 19 -4.25 -7.52 4.76
N GLU A 20 -4.63 -6.88 3.64
CA GLU A 20 -3.69 -6.58 2.57
C GLU A 20 -2.54 -5.82 3.21
N ILE A 21 -1.38 -6.45 3.27
CA ILE A 21 -0.15 -5.78 3.69
C ILE A 21 0.19 -4.88 2.51
N VAL A 22 -0.38 -3.67 2.51
CA VAL A 22 -0.08 -2.64 1.52
C VAL A 22 1.40 -2.28 1.72
N GLN A 23 2.24 -2.63 0.75
CA GLN A 23 3.65 -2.31 0.82
C GLN A 23 3.85 -0.79 0.72
N PRO A 24 4.80 -0.20 1.47
CA PRO A 24 5.11 1.22 1.35
C PRO A 24 5.51 1.57 -0.08
N VAL A 25 4.92 2.63 -0.61
CA VAL A 25 5.23 3.18 -1.93
C VAL A 25 6.19 4.35 -1.79
N ASP A 26 7.12 4.50 -2.73
CA ASP A 26 7.98 5.68 -2.76
C ASP A 26 7.12 6.93 -3.00
N LEU A 27 7.20 7.89 -2.07
CA LEU A 27 6.46 9.15 -2.08
C LEU A 27 6.65 9.90 -3.40
N GLU A 28 7.84 9.81 -4.01
CA GLU A 28 8.17 10.50 -5.27
C GLU A 28 7.39 9.95 -6.47
N THR A 29 6.82 8.75 -6.37
CA THR A 29 6.00 8.15 -7.43
C THR A 29 4.54 8.60 -7.39
N LEU A 30 4.11 9.28 -6.31
CA LEU A 30 2.73 9.76 -6.16
C LEU A 30 2.53 11.10 -6.86
N ILE A 31 1.39 11.23 -7.53
CA ILE A 31 1.05 12.46 -8.26
C ILE A 31 0.25 13.39 -7.35
N GLU A 32 0.61 14.66 -7.31
CA GLU A 32 -0.15 15.68 -6.58
C GLU A 32 -1.10 16.44 -7.53
N LYS A 33 -2.39 16.44 -7.20
CA LYS A 33 -3.44 17.18 -7.93
C LYS A 33 -4.42 17.76 -6.91
N ASP A 34 -4.74 19.04 -7.05
CA ASP A 34 -5.73 19.74 -6.20
C ASP A 34 -5.47 19.60 -4.68
N GLY A 35 -4.20 19.52 -4.27
CA GLY A 35 -3.79 19.34 -2.88
C GLY A 35 -3.95 17.91 -2.33
N PHE A 36 -4.29 16.94 -3.17
CA PHE A 36 -4.37 15.53 -2.80
C PHE A 36 -3.30 14.70 -3.52
N LYS A 37 -2.81 13.64 -2.85
CA LYS A 37 -1.97 12.62 -3.47
C LYS A 37 -2.80 11.56 -4.18
N TYR A 38 -2.42 11.23 -5.39
CA TYR A 38 -2.96 10.18 -6.23
C TYR A 38 -1.91 9.08 -6.42
N GLY A 39 -2.39 7.86 -6.73
CA GLY A 39 -1.52 6.76 -7.14
C GLY A 39 -0.69 7.12 -8.38
N PRO A 40 0.34 6.32 -8.72
CA PRO A 40 1.20 6.59 -9.88
C PRO A 40 0.46 6.58 -11.23
N ASP A 41 -0.67 5.89 -11.30
CA ASP A 41 -1.61 5.92 -12.44
C ASP A 41 -2.37 7.26 -12.53
N GLY A 42 -2.47 7.99 -11.41
CA GLY A 42 -3.14 9.28 -11.31
C GLY A 42 -4.67 9.18 -11.30
N ASP A 43 -5.21 7.97 -11.26
CA ASP A 43 -6.64 7.67 -11.40
C ASP A 43 -7.38 7.77 -10.07
N LYS A 44 -6.74 7.35 -8.99
CA LYS A 44 -7.35 7.28 -7.65
C LYS A 44 -6.51 8.00 -6.62
N LYS A 45 -7.21 8.65 -5.68
CA LYS A 45 -6.58 9.21 -4.47
C LYS A 45 -5.90 8.09 -3.70
N PHE A 46 -4.65 8.32 -3.33
CA PHE A 46 -3.81 7.29 -2.73
C PHE A 46 -4.24 6.99 -1.30
N THR A 47 -4.25 5.71 -0.92
CA THR A 47 -4.44 5.26 0.47
C THR A 47 -3.44 4.14 0.73
N GLY A 48 -2.54 4.36 1.67
CA GLY A 48 -1.48 3.40 1.97
C GLY A 48 -0.26 4.04 2.62
N PRO A 49 0.69 3.22 3.08
CA PRO A 49 1.98 3.68 3.59
C PRO A 49 2.88 4.21 2.46
N VAL A 50 3.73 5.17 2.81
CA VAL A 50 4.74 5.76 1.94
C VAL A 50 6.09 5.85 2.63
N PHE A 51 7.15 5.93 1.84
CA PHE A 51 8.49 6.29 2.31
C PHE A 51 9.17 7.22 1.32
N LYS A 52 10.23 7.89 1.75
CA LYS A 52 11.17 8.62 0.88
C LYS A 52 12.58 8.28 1.33
N LEU A 53 13.50 8.18 0.37
CA LEU A 53 14.92 7.96 0.64
C LEU A 53 15.72 9.25 0.42
N HIS A 54 16.78 9.40 1.20
CA HIS A 54 17.87 10.33 0.92
C HIS A 54 18.64 9.88 -0.32
N GLU A 55 19.45 10.77 -0.90
CA GLU A 55 20.34 10.44 -2.03
C GLU A 55 21.30 9.29 -1.74
N ASN A 56 21.65 9.09 -0.47
CA ASN A 56 22.51 7.98 -0.02
C ASN A 56 21.77 6.64 0.12
N GLY A 57 20.47 6.58 -0.19
CA GLY A 57 19.63 5.39 -0.11
C GLY A 57 19.07 5.08 1.28
N ASN A 58 19.43 5.85 2.31
CA ASN A 58 18.84 5.71 3.64
C ASN A 58 17.45 6.34 3.69
N LYS A 59 16.60 5.84 4.58
CA LYS A 59 15.25 6.37 4.76
C LYS A 59 15.30 7.82 5.26
N GLU A 60 14.69 8.73 4.50
CA GLU A 60 14.48 10.14 4.87
C GLU A 60 13.21 10.30 5.68
N MET A 61 12.12 9.66 5.24
CA MET A 61 10.85 9.69 5.96
C MET A 61 9.96 8.50 5.62
N GLU A 62 8.97 8.28 6.49
CA GLU A 62 7.86 7.38 6.24
C GLU A 62 6.58 7.90 6.90
N GLY A 63 5.45 7.48 6.35
CA GLY A 63 4.13 7.85 6.83
C GLY A 63 3.04 7.13 6.06
N ALA A 64 1.83 7.66 6.09
CA ALA A 64 0.72 7.13 5.31
C ALA A 64 -0.18 8.25 4.79
N TYR A 65 -0.91 7.93 3.73
CA TYR A 65 -2.02 8.73 3.24
C TYR A 65 -3.33 7.95 3.36
N LYS A 66 -4.43 8.69 3.51
CA LYS A 66 -5.81 8.19 3.40
C LYS A 66 -6.61 9.15 2.55
N ASN A 67 -7.19 8.65 1.46
CA ASN A 67 -7.90 9.46 0.47
C ASN A 67 -7.07 10.66 -0.03
N GLY A 68 -5.78 10.44 -0.26
CA GLY A 68 -4.85 11.45 -0.76
C GLY A 68 -4.43 12.51 0.27
N GLU A 69 -4.85 12.39 1.53
CA GLU A 69 -4.47 13.28 2.63
C GLU A 69 -3.54 12.58 3.62
N ILE A 70 -2.66 13.35 4.26
CA ILE A 70 -1.75 12.85 5.30
C ILE A 70 -2.55 12.14 6.39
N PHE A 71 -2.14 10.92 6.74
CA PHE A 71 -2.82 10.11 7.74
C PHE A 71 -1.85 9.53 8.76
N GLY A 72 -2.20 9.66 10.04
CA GLY A 72 -1.43 9.08 11.14
C GLY A 72 -0.12 9.81 11.44
N ARG A 73 0.84 9.07 12.01
CA ARG A 73 2.15 9.61 12.40
C ARG A 73 3.12 9.51 11.24
N TRP A 74 3.98 10.51 11.16
CA TRP A 74 5.10 10.57 10.23
C TRP A 74 6.41 10.54 11.02
N THR A 75 7.38 9.83 10.48
CA THR A 75 8.73 9.75 11.05
C THR A 75 9.69 10.28 10.00
N THR A 76 10.63 11.13 10.43
CA THR A 76 11.66 11.72 9.57
C THR A 76 13.03 11.51 10.23
N TRP A 77 14.04 11.22 9.42
CA TRP A 77 15.43 11.02 9.82
C TRP A 77 16.35 12.02 9.11
N TYR A 78 17.39 12.49 9.80
CA TYR A 78 18.38 13.47 9.33
C TYR A 78 19.75 12.84 9.09
#